data_AF-A0A6J5DNW7-F1
#
_entry.id   AF-A0A6J5DNW7-F1
#
_cell.length_a   1.000
_cell.length_b   1.000
_cell.length_c   1.000
_cell.angle_alpha   90.00
_cell.angle_beta   90.00
_cell.angle_gamma   90.00
#
_symmetry.space_group_name_H-M   'P 1'
#
loop_
_entity.id
_entity.type
_entity.pdbx_description
1 polymer ?
#
loop_
_entity_poly.entity_id
_entity_poly.type
_entity_poly.pdbx_seq_one_letter_code
_entity_poly.pdbx_strand_id
1 'polypeptide(L)'
;MDPIAVASAAGQALRDVGWPGISLMQHEFQLELVRLADGRDDAMEPAVSGWYETRRSKVAAELRSRLTSYMIDHMAPTARVAMSEALANYEQGNYLSVVRTLMPEFEAFARNIYQGGRTRPKQSDVLTWLKGVIAALPVTGDSAIELFSLYHFIDDKLFATCSTAEDAKGLGDVANRHAEMHGLASYGHLKGATTLLCVTGFLIRLMDNYRGLLAAE
;
A
#
# COMPACT_ATOMS: atom_id res chain seq x y z
N MET A 1 -22.92 -16.21 4.30
CA MET A 1 -21.57 -16.32 3.70
C MET A 1 -20.60 -15.76 4.72
N ASP A 2 -19.52 -16.46 5.05
CA ASP A 2 -18.55 -16.00 6.05
C ASP A 2 -17.80 -14.75 5.52
N PRO A 3 -17.94 -13.57 6.15
CA PRO A 3 -17.28 -12.34 5.69
C PRO A 3 -15.75 -12.44 5.62
N ILE A 4 -15.14 -13.28 6.45
CA ILE A 4 -13.69 -13.49 6.47
C ILE A 4 -13.27 -14.32 5.25
N ALA A 5 -14.00 -15.39 4.94
CA ALA A 5 -13.73 -16.20 3.76
C ALA A 5 -13.92 -15.39 2.45
N VAL A 6 -14.97 -14.57 2.38
CA VAL A 6 -15.26 -13.65 1.27
C VAL A 6 -14.12 -12.66 1.08
N ALA A 7 -13.69 -11.99 2.16
CA ALA A 7 -12.59 -11.04 2.08
C ALA A 7 -11.26 -11.75 1.75
N SER A 8 -11.03 -12.98 2.21
CA SER A 8 -9.79 -13.73 1.94
C SER A 8 -9.69 -14.15 0.46
N ALA A 9 -10.78 -14.61 -0.14
CA ALA A 9 -10.82 -14.97 -1.56
C ALA A 9 -10.63 -13.74 -2.46
N ALA A 10 -11.37 -12.65 -2.20
CA ALA A 10 -11.20 -11.40 -2.92
C ALA A 10 -9.80 -10.79 -2.72
N GLY A 11 -9.26 -10.87 -1.50
CA GLY A 11 -7.91 -10.40 -1.18
C GLY A 11 -6.83 -11.15 -1.96
N GLN A 12 -6.94 -12.48 -2.05
CA GLN A 12 -6.03 -13.30 -2.85
C GLN A 12 -6.16 -12.98 -4.35
N ALA A 13 -7.38 -12.89 -4.88
CA ALA A 13 -7.57 -12.56 -6.29
C ALA A 13 -7.04 -11.16 -6.65
N LEU A 14 -7.25 -10.17 -5.78
CA LEU A 14 -6.68 -8.83 -5.93
C LEU A 14 -5.15 -8.85 -5.88
N ARG A 15 -4.56 -9.66 -4.99
CA ARG A 15 -3.11 -9.87 -4.95
C ARG A 15 -2.60 -10.44 -6.28
N ASP A 16 -3.29 -11.43 -6.83
CA ASP A 16 -2.88 -12.11 -8.07
C ASP A 16 -2.90 -11.16 -9.27
N VAL A 17 -3.86 -10.23 -9.31
CA VAL A 17 -3.90 -9.16 -10.33
C VAL A 17 -3.11 -7.91 -9.94
N GLY A 18 -2.39 -7.91 -8.82
CA GLY A 18 -1.50 -6.82 -8.39
C GLY A 18 -2.21 -5.54 -7.92
N TRP A 19 -3.41 -5.65 -7.36
CA TRP A 19 -4.17 -4.54 -6.79
C TRP A 19 -4.21 -4.59 -5.26
N PRO A 20 -3.77 -3.53 -4.56
CA PRO A 20 -3.93 -3.43 -3.11
C PRO A 20 -5.26 -2.75 -2.70
N GLY A 21 -5.59 -2.83 -1.40
CA GLY A 21 -6.54 -1.90 -0.78
C GLY A 21 -8.02 -2.31 -0.83
N ILE A 22 -8.35 -3.58 -0.56
CA ILE A 22 -9.76 -4.04 -0.49
C ILE A 22 -10.61 -3.20 0.49
N SER A 23 -10.01 -2.67 1.58
CA SER A 23 -10.70 -1.86 2.59
C SER A 23 -11.19 -0.49 2.10
N LEU A 24 -10.66 -0.02 0.97
CA LEU A 24 -11.07 1.25 0.36
C LEU A 24 -12.28 1.06 -0.55
N MET A 25 -12.58 -0.19 -0.92
CA MET A 25 -13.71 -0.53 -1.76
C MET A 25 -14.99 -0.64 -0.95
N GLN A 26 -16.10 -0.20 -1.55
CA GLN A 26 -17.42 -0.37 -0.96
C GLN A 26 -17.77 -1.85 -0.87
N HIS A 27 -18.53 -2.23 0.16
CA HIS A 27 -18.85 -3.63 0.46
C HIS A 27 -19.53 -4.35 -0.72
N GLU A 28 -20.42 -3.66 -1.43
CA GLU A 28 -21.12 -4.20 -2.60
C GLU A 28 -20.14 -4.58 -3.72
N PHE A 29 -19.08 -3.79 -3.92
CA PHE A 29 -18.06 -4.09 -4.90
C PHE A 29 -17.14 -5.22 -4.44
N GLN A 30 -16.83 -5.30 -3.14
CA GLN A 30 -16.06 -6.43 -2.60
C GLN A 30 -16.77 -7.78 -2.86
N LEU A 31 -18.10 -7.82 -2.74
CA LEU A 31 -18.90 -9.00 -3.07
C LEU A 31 -18.89 -9.32 -4.57
N GLU A 32 -18.85 -8.30 -5.43
CA GLU A 32 -18.69 -8.49 -6.88
C GLU A 32 -17.33 -9.11 -7.22
N LEU A 33 -16.26 -8.68 -6.56
CA LEU A 33 -14.92 -9.24 -6.77
C LEU A 33 -14.85 -10.74 -6.44
N VAL A 34 -15.52 -11.20 -5.37
CA VAL A 34 -15.59 -12.65 -5.07
C VAL A 34 -16.24 -13.41 -6.21
N ARG A 35 -17.32 -12.89 -6.79
CA ARG A 35 -17.99 -13.54 -7.94
C ARG A 35 -17.12 -13.55 -9.20
N LEU A 36 -16.28 -12.54 -9.39
CA LEU A 36 -15.33 -12.50 -10.50
C LEU A 36 -14.21 -13.53 -10.30
N ALA A 37 -13.71 -13.67 -9.06
CA ALA A 37 -12.69 -14.66 -8.71
C ALA A 37 -13.17 -16.12 -8.88
N ASP A 38 -14.47 -16.38 -8.74
CA ASP A 38 -15.05 -17.72 -8.86
C ASP A 38 -15.33 -18.16 -10.32
N GLY A 39 -14.87 -17.43 -11.34
CA GLY A 39 -15.05 -17.90 -12.72
C GLY A 39 -14.70 -16.95 -13.89
N ARG A 40 -14.11 -15.78 -13.65
CA ARG A 40 -13.72 -14.79 -14.68
C ARG A 40 -12.49 -13.97 -14.29
N ASP A 41 -11.35 -14.63 -14.11
CA ASP A 41 -10.09 -14.00 -13.68
C ASP A 41 -9.63 -12.87 -14.63
N ASP A 42 -9.87 -13.01 -15.93
CA ASP A 42 -9.53 -12.03 -16.96
C ASP A 42 -10.35 -10.73 -16.88
N ALA A 43 -11.52 -10.78 -16.23
CA ALA A 43 -12.39 -9.62 -16.02
C ALA A 43 -12.05 -8.82 -14.75
N MET A 44 -11.20 -9.37 -13.87
CA MET A 44 -10.88 -8.77 -12.57
C MET A 44 -10.16 -7.42 -12.70
N GLU A 45 -9.05 -7.38 -13.43
CA GLU A 45 -8.25 -6.16 -13.57
C GLU A 45 -9.02 -5.00 -14.24
N PRO A 46 -9.77 -5.21 -15.35
CA PRO A 46 -10.62 -4.17 -15.91
C PRO A 46 -11.69 -3.65 -14.94
N ALA A 47 -12.34 -4.55 -14.19
CA ALA A 47 -13.37 -4.17 -13.22
C ALA A 47 -12.80 -3.30 -12.09
N VAL A 48 -11.68 -3.73 -11.50
CA VAL A 48 -11.01 -3.00 -10.42
C VAL A 48 -10.47 -1.65 -10.91
N SER A 49 -9.84 -1.62 -12.08
CA SER A 49 -9.34 -0.38 -12.68
C SER A 49 -10.48 0.61 -12.92
N GLY A 50 -11.58 0.16 -13.52
CA GLY A 50 -12.76 1.00 -13.77
C GLY A 50 -13.41 1.50 -12.48
N TRP A 51 -13.42 0.68 -11.43
CA TRP A 51 -13.93 1.08 -10.12
C TRP A 51 -13.09 2.21 -9.52
N TYR A 52 -11.76 2.08 -9.49
CA TYR A 52 -10.87 3.12 -8.96
C TYR A 52 -10.92 4.39 -9.79
N GLU A 53 -10.88 4.27 -11.12
CA GLU A 53 -10.94 5.41 -12.05
C GLU A 53 -12.19 6.28 -11.81
N THR A 54 -13.35 5.65 -11.60
CA THR A 54 -14.61 6.35 -11.35
C THR A 54 -14.78 6.87 -9.92
N ARG A 55 -13.93 6.44 -8.98
CA ARG A 55 -14.07 6.72 -7.54
C ARG A 55 -12.83 7.34 -6.90
N ARG A 56 -11.86 7.80 -7.70
CA ARG A 56 -10.61 8.40 -7.19
C ARG A 56 -10.83 9.45 -6.11
N SER A 57 -11.78 10.37 -6.31
CA SER A 57 -12.10 11.41 -5.32
C SER A 57 -12.63 10.83 -4.01
N LYS A 58 -13.42 9.76 -4.06
CA LYS A 58 -13.92 9.09 -2.84
C LYS A 58 -12.80 8.36 -2.13
N VAL A 59 -11.96 7.62 -2.87
CA VAL A 59 -10.79 6.93 -2.32
C VAL A 59 -9.84 7.92 -1.67
N ALA A 60 -9.58 9.04 -2.32
CA ALA A 60 -8.69 10.06 -1.79
C ALA A 60 -9.27 10.76 -0.56
N ALA A 61 -10.57 11.05 -0.55
CA ALA A 61 -11.26 11.60 0.61
C ALA A 61 -11.23 10.65 1.82
N GLU A 62 -11.47 9.35 1.59
CA GLU A 62 -11.40 8.31 2.61
C GLU A 62 -10.00 8.22 3.22
N LEU A 63 -8.97 8.12 2.37
CA LEU A 63 -7.57 8.10 2.82
C LEU A 63 -7.21 9.38 3.58
N ARG A 64 -7.65 10.56 3.09
CA ARG A 64 -7.44 11.84 3.76
C ARG A 64 -8.08 11.87 5.15
N SER A 65 -9.31 11.38 5.27
CA SER A 65 -10.02 11.26 6.53
C SER A 65 -9.23 10.41 7.53
N ARG A 66 -8.78 9.22 7.11
CA ARG A 66 -7.93 8.34 7.93
C ARG A 66 -6.63 9.02 8.37
N LEU A 67 -5.98 9.78 7.49
CA LEU A 67 -4.74 10.48 7.85
C LEU A 67 -4.94 11.47 8.99
N THR A 68 -6.09 12.15 9.08
CA THR A 68 -6.34 13.12 10.15
C THR A 68 -6.33 12.52 11.54
N SER A 69 -6.65 11.23 11.70
CA SER A 69 -6.66 10.58 13.01
C SER A 69 -5.30 10.12 13.50
N TYR A 70 -4.30 9.99 12.63
CA TYR A 70 -3.01 9.42 13.01
C TYR A 70 -2.06 10.47 13.61
N MET A 71 -1.30 10.10 14.64
CA MET A 71 -0.29 10.95 15.26
C MET A 71 1.13 10.56 14.83
N ILE A 72 1.51 10.93 13.60
CA ILE A 72 2.78 10.51 12.98
C ILE A 72 3.82 11.62 12.83
N ASP A 73 3.46 12.89 13.01
CA ASP A 73 4.29 14.03 12.60
C ASP A 73 5.62 14.09 13.39
N HIS A 74 5.66 13.54 14.60
CA HIS A 74 6.90 13.43 15.39
C HIS A 74 7.86 12.35 14.88
N MET A 75 7.34 11.29 14.25
CA MET A 75 8.12 10.16 13.75
C MET A 75 8.53 10.36 12.28
N ALA A 76 7.73 11.11 11.53
CA ALA A 76 7.97 11.40 10.13
C ALA A 76 7.31 12.75 9.74
N PRO A 77 8.07 13.85 9.88
CA PRO A 77 7.52 15.21 9.79
C PRO A 77 6.86 15.56 8.45
N THR A 78 7.31 14.94 7.35
CA THR A 78 6.84 15.20 5.99
C THR A 78 5.70 14.29 5.53
N ALA A 79 5.36 13.27 6.32
CA ALA A 79 4.41 12.22 5.99
C ALA A 79 3.06 12.69 5.51
N ARG A 80 2.43 13.46 6.40
CA ARG A 80 1.07 13.91 6.23
C ARG A 80 0.98 14.87 5.05
N VAL A 81 1.99 15.73 4.90
CA VAL A 81 2.09 16.70 3.81
C VAL A 81 2.24 15.96 2.48
N ALA A 82 3.25 15.09 2.35
CA ALA A 82 3.48 14.34 1.12
C ALA A 82 2.29 13.45 0.74
N MET A 83 1.67 12.78 1.72
CA MET A 83 0.47 11.99 1.47
C MET A 83 -0.71 12.87 1.03
N SER A 84 -0.87 14.06 1.61
CA SER A 84 -1.91 15.02 1.20
C SER A 84 -1.70 15.54 -0.22
N GLU A 85 -0.45 15.87 -0.59
CA GLU A 85 -0.06 16.28 -1.94
C GLU A 85 -0.30 15.16 -2.96
N ALA A 86 0.10 13.94 -2.61
CA ALA A 86 -0.13 12.76 -3.42
C ALA A 86 -1.62 12.49 -3.65
N LEU A 87 -2.45 12.61 -2.60
CA LEU A 87 -3.90 12.46 -2.71
C LEU A 87 -4.52 13.52 -3.63
N ALA A 88 -4.09 14.79 -3.53
CA ALA A 88 -4.56 15.85 -4.42
C ALA A 88 -4.19 15.58 -5.89
N ASN A 89 -2.98 15.09 -6.16
CA ASN A 89 -2.55 14.69 -7.50
C ASN A 89 -3.33 13.47 -8.01
N TYR A 90 -3.59 12.50 -7.15
CA TYR A 90 -4.35 11.29 -7.50
C TYR A 90 -5.78 11.61 -7.92
N GLU A 91 -6.47 12.51 -7.20
CA GLU A 91 -7.81 12.97 -7.56
C GLU A 91 -7.86 13.54 -8.98
N GLN A 92 -6.81 14.26 -9.38
CA GLN A 92 -6.67 14.89 -10.70
C GLN A 92 -6.18 13.93 -11.79
N GLY A 93 -5.84 12.68 -11.46
CA GLY A 93 -5.26 11.72 -12.40
C GLY A 93 -3.77 11.94 -12.69
N ASN A 94 -3.08 12.78 -11.90
CA ASN A 94 -1.65 13.08 -12.05
C ASN A 94 -0.79 11.97 -11.41
N TYR A 95 -0.92 10.73 -11.89
CA TYR A 95 -0.36 9.53 -11.26
C TYR A 95 1.17 9.55 -11.14
N LEU A 96 1.89 10.10 -12.13
CA LEU A 96 3.34 10.23 -12.05
C LEU A 96 3.77 11.15 -10.89
N SER A 97 3.00 12.22 -10.61
CA SER A 97 3.27 13.09 -9.47
C SER A 97 3.07 12.33 -8.15
N VAL A 98 2.03 11.50 -8.04
CA VAL A 98 1.82 10.63 -6.87
C VAL A 98 3.06 9.78 -6.59
N VAL A 99 3.58 9.12 -7.62
CA VAL A 99 4.76 8.24 -7.52
C VAL A 99 5.98 9.01 -7.05
N ARG A 100 6.27 10.16 -7.68
CA ARG A 100 7.42 11.00 -7.35
C ARG A 100 7.33 11.62 -5.95
N THR A 101 6.13 11.92 -5.47
CA THR A 101 5.91 12.44 -4.12
C THR A 101 6.07 11.35 -3.06
N LEU A 102 5.49 10.16 -3.26
CA LEU A 102 5.43 9.14 -2.21
C LEU A 102 6.68 8.25 -2.13
N MET A 103 7.36 7.99 -3.24
CA MET A 103 8.48 7.04 -3.24
C MET A 103 9.65 7.47 -2.33
N PRO A 104 10.10 8.74 -2.33
CA PRO A 104 11.15 9.20 -1.41
C PRO A 104 10.71 9.12 0.06
N GLU A 105 9.46 9.44 0.31
CA GLU A 105 8.87 9.48 1.64
C GLU A 105 8.72 8.09 2.22
N PHE A 106 8.32 7.10 1.41
CA PHE A 106 8.29 5.69 1.80
C PHE A 106 9.65 5.20 2.33
N GLU A 107 10.76 5.62 1.73
CA GLU A 107 12.10 5.30 2.21
C GLU A 107 12.42 6.00 3.54
N ALA A 108 12.03 7.27 3.68
CA ALA A 108 12.17 8.01 4.92
C ALA A 108 11.36 7.36 6.05
N PHE A 109 10.11 6.94 5.78
CA PHE A 109 9.27 6.18 6.70
C PHE A 109 9.96 4.92 7.16
N ALA A 110 10.25 4.01 6.22
CA ALA A 110 10.80 2.70 6.55
C ALA A 110 12.08 2.82 7.40
N ARG A 111 12.92 3.83 7.14
CA ARG A 111 14.14 4.09 7.91
C ARG A 111 13.89 4.68 9.30
N ASN A 112 13.00 5.68 9.42
CA ASN A 112 12.75 6.37 10.68
C ASN A 112 12.09 5.46 11.73
N ILE A 113 11.33 4.46 11.29
CA ILE A 113 10.64 3.54 12.18
C ILE A 113 11.57 2.40 12.64
N TYR A 114 12.66 2.12 11.92
CA TYR A 114 13.59 1.07 12.32
C TYR A 114 14.35 1.44 13.60
N GLN A 115 13.99 0.77 14.71
CA GLN A 115 14.61 0.99 16.02
C GLN A 115 15.87 0.15 16.29
N GLY A 116 16.41 -0.56 15.29
CA GLY A 116 17.56 -1.46 15.48
C GLY A 116 18.93 -0.76 15.59
N GLY A 117 18.99 0.47 16.12
CA GLY A 117 20.21 1.16 16.55
C GLY A 117 21.23 1.54 15.46
N ARG A 118 20.95 1.29 14.17
CA ARG A 118 21.83 1.65 13.05
C ARG A 118 21.37 2.94 12.41
N THR A 119 22.30 3.88 12.18
CA THR A 119 22.08 5.13 11.45
C THR A 119 21.69 4.93 9.97
N ARG A 120 21.98 3.75 9.40
CA ARG A 120 21.56 3.32 8.05
C ARG A 120 21.29 1.81 8.04
N PRO A 121 20.08 1.36 8.41
CA PRO A 121 19.76 -0.05 8.38
C PRO A 121 19.76 -0.61 6.97
N LYS A 122 20.14 -1.89 6.82
CA LYS A 122 19.90 -2.58 5.55
C LYS A 122 18.40 -2.74 5.37
N GLN A 123 17.93 -2.71 4.13
CA GLN A 123 16.52 -2.90 3.79
C GLN A 123 15.96 -4.21 4.37
N SER A 124 16.74 -5.29 4.33
CA SER A 124 16.42 -6.57 4.97
C SER A 124 16.16 -6.46 6.48
N ASP A 125 16.91 -5.60 7.17
CA ASP A 125 16.80 -5.41 8.61
C ASP A 125 15.49 -4.66 8.93
N VAL A 126 15.17 -3.63 8.14
CA VAL A 126 13.90 -2.87 8.24
C VAL A 126 12.70 -3.77 8.00
N LEU A 127 12.76 -4.61 6.96
CA LEU A 127 11.68 -5.55 6.64
C LEU A 127 11.49 -6.61 7.72
N THR A 128 12.58 -7.16 8.25
CA THR A 128 12.51 -8.13 9.35
C THR A 128 11.88 -7.52 10.60
N TRP A 129 12.24 -6.26 10.91
CA TRP A 129 11.63 -5.53 12.01
C TRP A 129 10.14 -5.26 11.77
N LEU A 130 9.74 -4.83 10.56
CA LEU A 130 8.33 -4.65 10.18
C LEU A 130 7.52 -5.94 10.33
N LYS A 131 8.08 -7.11 9.98
CA LYS A 131 7.46 -8.43 10.23
C LYS A 131 7.15 -8.63 11.72
N GLY A 132 8.11 -8.29 12.57
CA GLY A 132 7.95 -8.36 14.03
C GLY A 132 6.82 -7.45 14.54
N VAL A 133 6.74 -6.22 14.04
CA VAL A 133 5.68 -5.28 14.41
C VAL A 133 4.31 -5.77 13.95
N ILE A 134 4.17 -6.18 12.69
CA ILE A 134 2.90 -6.68 12.15
C ILE A 134 2.43 -7.91 12.93
N ALA A 135 3.33 -8.82 13.29
CA ALA A 135 3.00 -9.99 14.11
C ALA A 135 2.58 -9.63 15.55
N ALA A 136 3.06 -8.51 16.08
CA ALA A 136 2.73 -8.03 17.42
C ALA A 136 1.48 -7.14 17.46
N LEU A 137 0.99 -6.65 16.31
CA LEU A 137 -0.22 -5.82 16.27
C LEU A 137 -1.45 -6.68 16.61
N PRO A 138 -2.27 -6.26 17.59
CA PRO A 138 -3.51 -6.94 17.85
C PRO A 138 -4.42 -6.84 16.62
N VAL A 139 -5.08 -7.95 16.25
CA VAL A 139 -6.02 -8.04 15.12
C VAL A 139 -7.31 -7.24 15.37
N THR A 140 -7.29 -6.31 16.32
CA THR A 140 -8.44 -5.51 16.72
C THR A 140 -8.45 -4.22 15.91
N GLY A 141 -9.42 -4.10 14.99
CA GLY A 141 -9.72 -2.86 14.27
C GLY A 141 -9.32 -2.85 12.79
N ASP A 142 -8.31 -3.63 12.39
CA ASP A 142 -7.91 -3.77 10.98
C ASP A 142 -8.42 -5.09 10.39
N SER A 143 -8.74 -5.07 9.09
CA SER A 143 -8.93 -6.31 8.35
C SER A 143 -7.59 -7.04 8.29
N ALA A 144 -7.45 -8.17 9.01
CA ALA A 144 -6.26 -9.04 8.94
C ALA A 144 -5.84 -9.31 7.49
N ILE A 145 -6.81 -9.36 6.58
CA ILE A 145 -6.63 -9.60 5.16
C ILE A 145 -5.97 -8.42 4.46
N GLU A 146 -6.32 -7.18 4.81
CA GLU A 146 -5.64 -5.99 4.31
C GLU A 146 -4.19 -5.95 4.81
N LEU A 147 -3.97 -6.26 6.09
CA LEU A 147 -2.63 -6.34 6.70
C LEU A 147 -1.74 -7.34 5.93
N PHE A 148 -2.21 -8.58 5.74
CA PHE A 148 -1.46 -9.61 5.01
C PHE A 148 -1.21 -9.22 3.54
N SER A 149 -2.24 -8.70 2.85
CA SER A 149 -2.13 -8.35 1.43
C SER A 149 -1.16 -7.20 1.18
N LEU A 150 -1.24 -6.13 1.97
CA LEU A 150 -0.36 -4.97 1.85
C LEU A 150 1.06 -5.28 2.29
N TYR A 151 1.24 -6.13 3.31
CA TYR A 151 2.55 -6.61 3.72
C TYR A 151 3.26 -7.39 2.61
N HIS A 152 2.60 -8.42 2.04
CA HIS A 152 3.19 -9.20 0.95
C HIS A 152 3.49 -8.32 -0.25
N PHE A 153 2.65 -7.33 -0.52
CA PHE A 153 2.91 -6.37 -1.57
C PHE A 153 4.18 -5.55 -1.31
N ILE A 154 4.38 -5.06 -0.09
CA ILE A 154 5.59 -4.32 0.30
C ILE A 154 6.84 -5.20 0.10
N ASP A 155 6.83 -6.45 0.60
CA ASP A 155 7.97 -7.37 0.57
C ASP A 155 8.26 -7.89 -0.85
N ASP A 156 7.26 -8.49 -1.49
CA ASP A 156 7.41 -9.24 -2.74
C ASP A 156 7.50 -8.33 -3.99
N LYS A 157 7.02 -7.09 -3.90
CA LYS A 157 6.86 -6.20 -5.07
C LYS A 157 7.59 -4.88 -4.91
N LEU A 158 7.18 -4.05 -3.94
CA LEU A 158 7.70 -2.69 -3.84
C LEU A 158 9.20 -2.65 -3.55
N PHE A 159 9.67 -3.59 -2.73
CA PHE A 159 11.05 -3.69 -2.28
C PHE A 159 11.86 -4.81 -2.93
N ALA A 160 11.27 -5.57 -3.85
CA ALA A 160 11.99 -6.60 -4.58
C ALA A 160 13.23 -6.03 -5.29
N THR A 161 14.34 -6.76 -5.24
CA THR A 161 15.56 -6.41 -5.96
C THR A 161 15.28 -6.44 -7.46
N CYS A 162 15.58 -5.34 -8.14
CA CYS A 162 15.37 -5.20 -9.59
C CYS A 162 16.62 -4.60 -10.24
N SER A 163 17.56 -5.40 -10.69
CA SER A 163 18.88 -4.91 -11.12
C SER A 163 18.95 -4.61 -12.62
N THR A 164 17.98 -5.10 -13.40
CA THR A 164 17.96 -4.99 -14.87
C THR A 164 16.59 -4.57 -15.40
N ALA A 165 16.53 -4.15 -16.66
CA ALA A 165 15.27 -3.85 -17.34
C ALA A 165 14.38 -5.11 -17.49
N GLU A 166 14.99 -6.27 -17.71
CA GLU A 166 14.31 -7.57 -17.71
C GLU A 166 13.68 -7.90 -16.35
N ASP A 167 14.37 -7.63 -15.24
CA ASP A 167 13.80 -7.79 -13.90
C ASP A 167 12.58 -6.89 -13.71
N ALA A 168 12.67 -5.62 -14.16
CA ALA A 168 11.58 -4.66 -14.09
C ALA A 168 10.38 -5.12 -14.91
N LYS A 169 10.62 -5.67 -16.11
CA LYS A 169 9.57 -6.26 -16.96
C LYS A 169 8.89 -7.45 -16.29
N GLY A 170 9.64 -8.27 -15.55
CA GLY A 170 9.10 -9.39 -14.77
C GLY A 170 8.18 -8.97 -13.63
N LEU A 171 8.31 -7.75 -13.13
CA LEU A 171 7.41 -7.17 -12.11
C LEU A 171 6.12 -6.60 -12.70
N GLY A 172 6.08 -6.37 -14.02
CA GLY A 172 4.92 -5.84 -14.74
C GLY A 172 4.55 -4.42 -14.30
N ASP A 173 3.25 -4.15 -14.21
CA ASP A 173 2.71 -2.83 -13.82
C ASP A 173 2.67 -2.62 -12.30
N VAL A 174 3.36 -3.46 -11.53
CA VAL A 174 3.35 -3.41 -10.08
C VAL A 174 4.48 -2.51 -9.60
N ALA A 175 4.15 -1.47 -8.85
CA ALA A 175 5.14 -0.46 -8.43
C ALA A 175 6.34 -1.08 -7.70
N ASN A 176 7.54 -0.81 -8.21
CA ASN A 176 8.81 -1.22 -7.62
C ASN A 176 9.75 -0.03 -7.46
N ARG A 177 10.28 0.13 -6.25
CA ARG A 177 11.12 1.26 -5.89
C ARG A 177 12.43 1.30 -6.67
N HIS A 178 13.13 0.16 -6.78
CA HIS A 178 14.44 0.10 -7.42
C HIS A 178 14.32 0.36 -8.92
N ALA A 179 13.28 -0.18 -9.56
CA ALA A 179 13.00 0.07 -10.96
C ALA A 179 12.70 1.54 -11.26
N GLU A 180 11.85 2.21 -10.46
CA GLU A 180 11.50 3.62 -10.68
C GLU A 180 12.71 4.54 -10.50
N MET A 181 13.46 4.37 -9.41
CA MET A 181 14.61 5.23 -9.10
C MET A 181 15.73 5.15 -10.14
N HIS A 182 15.94 3.98 -10.73
CA HIS A 182 16.95 3.77 -11.77
C HIS A 182 16.40 3.95 -13.18
N GLY A 183 15.14 4.38 -13.33
CA GLY A 183 14.51 4.59 -14.63
C GLY A 183 14.34 3.31 -15.45
N LEU A 184 14.27 2.14 -14.81
CA LEU A 184 14.07 0.84 -15.45
C LEU A 184 12.59 0.60 -15.80
N ALA A 185 11.67 1.20 -15.05
CA ALA A 185 10.24 1.22 -15.31
C ALA A 185 9.62 2.52 -14.76
N SER A 186 8.42 2.87 -15.23
CA SER A 186 7.66 3.99 -14.67
C SER A 186 6.27 3.52 -14.24
N TYR A 187 5.90 3.83 -13.00
CA TYR A 187 4.62 3.46 -12.41
C TYR A 187 3.62 4.63 -12.35
N GLY A 188 3.81 5.62 -13.22
CA GLY A 188 2.97 6.82 -13.37
C GLY A 188 1.59 6.57 -13.98
N HIS A 189 0.92 5.49 -13.59
CA HIS A 189 -0.41 5.09 -14.03
C HIS A 189 -1.30 4.79 -12.82
N LEU A 190 -2.61 4.60 -13.03
CA LEU A 190 -3.61 4.45 -11.96
C LEU A 190 -3.22 3.36 -10.95
N LYS A 191 -2.88 2.16 -11.42
CA LYS A 191 -2.52 1.02 -10.58
C LYS A 191 -1.28 1.29 -9.72
N GLY A 192 -0.22 1.86 -10.31
CA GLY A 192 1.02 2.20 -9.60
C GLY A 192 0.82 3.30 -8.55
N ALA A 193 0.07 4.35 -8.89
CA ALA A 193 -0.26 5.43 -7.95
C ALA A 193 -1.18 4.95 -6.81
N THR A 194 -2.23 4.18 -7.13
CA THR A 194 -3.13 3.60 -6.12
C THR A 194 -2.36 2.69 -5.17
N THR A 195 -1.44 1.92 -5.72
CA THR A 195 -0.55 1.06 -4.95
C THR A 195 0.25 1.83 -3.92
N LEU A 196 0.99 2.86 -4.35
CA LEU A 196 1.81 3.64 -3.45
C LEU A 196 0.98 4.35 -2.39
N LEU A 197 -0.21 4.84 -2.73
CA LEU A 197 -1.13 5.42 -1.74
C LEU A 197 -1.56 4.40 -0.68
N CYS A 198 -1.97 3.20 -1.09
CA CYS A 198 -2.41 2.16 -0.15
C CYS A 198 -1.28 1.73 0.77
N VAL A 199 -0.10 1.49 0.21
CA VAL A 199 1.08 1.04 0.93
C VAL A 199 1.61 2.11 1.89
N THR A 200 1.73 3.36 1.46
CA THR A 200 2.16 4.45 2.33
C THR A 200 1.14 4.73 3.42
N GLY A 201 -0.15 4.75 3.08
CA GLY A 201 -1.24 4.91 4.07
C GLY A 201 -1.24 3.80 5.12
N PHE A 202 -0.94 2.57 4.71
CA PHE A 202 -0.78 1.44 5.60
C PHE A 202 0.42 1.57 6.54
N LEU A 203 1.60 1.94 6.04
CA LEU A 203 2.76 2.17 6.90
C LEU A 203 2.49 3.26 7.93
N ILE A 204 1.84 4.36 7.51
CA ILE A 204 1.45 5.45 8.39
C ILE A 204 0.54 4.96 9.53
N ARG A 205 -0.49 4.15 9.19
CA ARG A 205 -1.39 3.55 10.18
C ARG A 205 -0.65 2.62 11.14
N LEU A 206 0.22 1.76 10.60
CA LEU A 206 1.04 0.82 11.37
C LEU A 206 1.87 1.56 12.43
N MET A 207 2.44 2.71 12.07
CA MET A 207 3.21 3.54 13.00
C MET A 207 2.37 4.12 14.12
N ASP A 208 1.20 4.67 13.81
CA ASP A 208 0.33 5.24 14.84
C ASP A 208 -0.13 4.17 15.83
N ASN A 209 -0.47 2.97 15.32
CA ASN A 209 -0.80 1.83 16.16
C ASN A 209 0.38 1.39 17.03
N TYR A 210 1.58 1.27 16.45
CA TYR A 210 2.78 0.88 17.18
C TYR A 210 3.17 1.90 18.26
N ARG A 211 3.03 3.20 17.99
CA ARG A 211 3.17 4.28 18.98
C ARG A 211 2.18 4.08 20.13
N GLY A 212 0.93 3.74 19.84
CA GLY A 212 -0.09 3.45 20.85
C GLY A 212 0.31 2.30 21.78
N LEU A 213 0.91 1.24 21.23
CA LEU A 213 1.43 0.13 22.02
C LEU A 213 2.59 0.55 22.93
N LEU A 214 3.57 1.29 22.40
CA LEU A 214 4.71 1.78 23.19
C LEU A 214 4.31 2.74 24.33
N ALA A 215 3.20 3.46 24.18
CA ALA A 215 2.69 4.36 25.22
C ALA A 215 1.88 3.63 26.31
N ALA A 216 1.52 2.36 26.08
CA ALA A 216 0.76 1.53 27.02
C ALA A 216 1.66 0.62 27.89
N GLU A 217 2.95 0.53 27.56
CA GLU A 217 4.01 -0.13 28.34
C GLU A 217 4.65 0.85 29.36
#